data_AF-I0USH8-F1
#
_entry.id   AF-I0USH8-F1
#
_cell.length_a   1.000
_cell.length_b   1.000
_cell.length_c   1.000
_cell.angle_alpha   90.00
_cell.angle_beta   90.00
_cell.angle_gamma   90.00
#
_symmetry.space_group_name_H-M   'P 1'
#
loop_
_entity.id
_entity.type
_entity.pdbx_description
1 polymer ?
#
loop_
_entity_poly.entity_id
_entity_poly.type
_entity_poly.pdbx_seq_one_letter_code
_entity_poly.pdbx_strand_id
1 'polypeptide(L)'
;MRPPRILPEFLAWADEIDDAGRISDQNHLEAALGSPWLPGRGGYRKIEEFCAAMGAGEKPCAAEESFAWVRPERLMRLVQSLAYAIPQHVHGRWVNARLMHCLFNPSIDSSLDLAQSVRDFHERNNKHSDRTLNFSAFYNTKTQGYDLTPEDVLNHVMCPENILYRELKNIIGPDITDQESFTRTERYYLRNYDSALLVNDVDGQYYEAFRKLLLRRYRAGTLGDYVHQTVKNLRTCNVELYPFRSSWVSGVEDLQNVYSDFSAQLVLYRLARYLRDEQESEPGFWLVMRSRDAWYRQIQSVLTNPEPRYGLGFNSQDARELADWIFTTYAYEHSSRSAIMTPQNLRSLTPKANGSLQKGERMSANEYTRLKRGILPG
;
A
#
# COMPACT_ATOMS: atom_id res chain seq x y z
N MET A 1 -0.73 -2.69 26.30
CA MET A 1 -2.21 -2.76 26.35
C MET A 1 -2.59 -4.23 26.21
N ARG A 2 -3.57 -4.74 26.96
CA ARG A 2 -4.02 -6.14 26.79
C ARG A 2 -4.81 -6.27 25.47
N PRO A 3 -4.81 -7.44 24.82
CA PRO A 3 -5.68 -7.68 23.68
C PRO A 3 -7.16 -7.47 24.04
N PRO A 4 -7.98 -6.97 23.09
CA PRO A 4 -9.40 -6.75 23.30
C PRO A 4 -10.16 -8.09 23.40
N ARG A 5 -11.32 -8.07 24.07
CA ARG A 5 -12.15 -9.27 24.24
C ARG A 5 -12.60 -9.86 22.91
N ILE A 6 -12.86 -9.01 21.91
CA ILE A 6 -13.34 -9.40 20.57
C ILE A 6 -12.23 -9.93 19.64
N LEU A 7 -11.01 -10.14 20.15
CA LEU A 7 -9.92 -10.68 19.34
C LEU A 7 -10.27 -12.04 18.70
N PRO A 8 -10.88 -13.01 19.40
CA PRO A 8 -11.26 -14.28 18.77
C PRO A 8 -12.22 -14.11 17.59
N GLU A 9 -13.23 -13.25 17.71
CA GLU A 9 -14.20 -12.95 16.66
C GLU A 9 -13.53 -12.24 15.47
N PHE A 10 -12.59 -11.33 15.74
CA PHE A 10 -11.77 -10.70 14.71
C PHE A 10 -10.90 -11.71 13.94
N LEU A 11 -10.34 -12.70 14.63
CA LEU A 11 -9.56 -13.76 13.97
C LEU A 11 -10.47 -14.70 13.16
N ALA A 12 -11.64 -15.07 13.72
CA ALA A 12 -12.63 -15.90 13.04
C ALA A 12 -13.10 -15.29 11.71
N TRP A 13 -13.29 -13.97 11.66
CA TRP A 13 -13.59 -13.24 10.42
C TRP A 13 -12.55 -13.49 9.33
N ALA A 14 -11.25 -13.48 9.66
CA ALA A 14 -10.21 -13.75 8.68
C ALA A 14 -10.23 -15.20 8.17
N ASP A 15 -10.70 -16.15 8.98
CA ASP A 15 -10.86 -17.54 8.56
C ASP A 15 -12.02 -17.72 7.59
N GLU A 16 -13.13 -16.99 7.78
CA GLU A 16 -14.24 -16.99 6.83
C GLU A 16 -13.80 -16.46 5.46
N ILE A 17 -12.93 -15.45 5.43
CA ILE A 17 -12.31 -14.94 4.20
C ILE A 17 -11.40 -15.99 3.55
N ASP A 18 -10.59 -16.70 4.34
CA ASP A 18 -9.74 -17.79 3.82
C ASP A 18 -10.55 -18.95 3.24
N ASP A 19 -11.64 -19.34 3.90
CA ASP A 19 -12.55 -20.39 3.46
C ASP A 19 -13.29 -19.99 2.17
N ALA A 20 -13.71 -18.72 2.06
CA ALA A 20 -14.32 -18.17 0.85
C ALA A 20 -13.33 -18.07 -0.33
N GLY A 21 -12.05 -17.77 -0.04
CA GLY A 21 -11.00 -17.52 -1.03
C GLY A 21 -10.33 -18.77 -1.62
N ARG A 22 -10.71 -20.00 -1.23
CA ARG A 22 -10.00 -21.24 -1.60
C ARG A 22 -8.47 -21.10 -1.49
N ILE A 23 -7.95 -21.01 -0.26
CA ILE A 23 -6.53 -21.13 0.13
C ILE A 23 -5.52 -20.32 -0.74
N SER A 24 -5.23 -19.10 -0.27
CA SER A 24 -3.95 -18.36 -0.42
C SER A 24 -3.55 -17.72 -1.76
N ASP A 25 -4.42 -17.67 -2.77
CA ASP A 25 -4.20 -16.79 -3.93
C ASP A 25 -4.68 -15.35 -3.65
N GLN A 26 -3.84 -14.37 -3.93
CA GLN A 26 -4.13 -12.95 -3.69
C GLN A 26 -5.40 -12.51 -4.43
N ASN A 27 -5.60 -12.93 -5.67
CA ASN A 27 -6.77 -12.53 -6.47
C ASN A 27 -8.09 -13.00 -5.84
N HIS A 28 -8.09 -14.20 -5.24
CA HIS A 28 -9.28 -14.73 -4.58
C HIS A 28 -9.57 -14.01 -3.26
N LEU A 29 -8.52 -13.67 -2.50
CA LEU A 29 -8.66 -12.88 -1.27
C LEU A 29 -9.14 -11.47 -1.58
N GLU A 30 -8.63 -10.85 -2.64
CA GLU A 30 -9.14 -9.55 -3.11
C GLU A 30 -10.62 -9.63 -3.48
N ALA A 31 -11.09 -10.75 -4.04
CA ALA A 31 -12.52 -10.96 -4.30
C ALA A 31 -13.35 -11.13 -3.03
N ALA A 32 -12.86 -11.90 -2.07
CA ALA A 32 -13.51 -12.11 -0.79
C ALA A 32 -13.61 -10.80 0.03
N LEU A 33 -12.58 -9.96 -0.04
CA LEU A 33 -12.54 -8.61 0.55
C LEU A 33 -13.24 -7.54 -0.30
N GLY A 34 -13.95 -7.94 -1.37
CA GLY A 34 -14.78 -7.01 -2.13
C GLY A 34 -14.01 -5.95 -2.94
N SER A 35 -12.81 -6.27 -3.44
CA SER A 35 -11.98 -5.37 -4.24
C SER A 35 -12.79 -4.63 -5.32
N PRO A 36 -12.72 -3.29 -5.37
CA PRO A 36 -13.42 -2.50 -6.39
C PRO A 36 -12.78 -2.64 -7.77
N TRP A 37 -11.60 -3.24 -7.85
CA TRP A 37 -10.77 -3.35 -9.05
C TRP A 37 -10.97 -4.67 -9.82
N LEU A 38 -11.86 -5.54 -9.37
CA LEU A 38 -12.17 -6.78 -10.08
C LEU A 38 -13.13 -6.56 -11.26
N PRO A 39 -13.08 -7.40 -12.31
CA PRO A 39 -13.99 -7.32 -13.44
C PRO A 39 -15.47 -7.19 -13.03
N GLY A 40 -16.18 -6.26 -13.66
CA GLY A 40 -17.58 -5.96 -13.36
C GLY A 40 -17.83 -5.03 -12.17
N ARG A 41 -16.81 -4.70 -11.36
CA ARG A 41 -16.89 -3.74 -10.25
C ARG A 41 -16.61 -2.30 -10.71
N GLY A 42 -16.99 -1.32 -9.89
CA GLY A 42 -16.94 0.10 -10.26
C GLY A 42 -15.55 0.61 -10.63
N GLY A 43 -14.50 0.20 -9.91
CA GLY A 43 -13.12 0.59 -10.21
C GLY A 43 -12.61 -0.02 -11.51
N TYR A 44 -12.93 -1.29 -11.78
CA TYR A 44 -12.56 -1.91 -13.05
C TYR A 44 -13.30 -1.29 -14.25
N ARG A 45 -14.58 -0.93 -14.11
CA ARG A 45 -15.29 -0.19 -15.16
C ARG A 45 -14.63 1.15 -15.46
N LYS A 46 -14.11 1.85 -14.45
CA LYS A 46 -13.32 3.07 -14.64
C LYS A 46 -12.02 2.82 -15.39
N ILE A 47 -11.39 1.67 -15.20
CA ILE A 47 -10.22 1.25 -16.00
C ILE A 47 -10.62 1.06 -17.46
N GLU A 48 -11.74 0.39 -17.74
CA GLU A 48 -12.24 0.21 -19.11
C GLU A 48 -12.56 1.55 -19.79
N GLU A 49 -13.24 2.45 -19.08
CA GLU A 49 -13.50 3.82 -19.55
C GLU A 49 -12.20 4.60 -19.85
N PHE A 50 -11.19 4.47 -18.98
CA PHE A 50 -9.88 5.09 -19.19
C PHE A 50 -9.20 4.56 -20.46
N CYS A 51 -9.16 3.23 -20.64
CA CYS A 51 -8.53 2.62 -21.81
C CYS A 51 -9.24 3.04 -23.11
N ALA A 52 -10.58 3.11 -23.10
CA ALA A 52 -11.36 3.60 -24.23
C ALA A 52 -11.04 5.07 -24.56
N ALA A 53 -10.89 5.93 -23.53
CA ALA A 53 -10.52 7.33 -23.72
C ALA A 53 -9.08 7.51 -24.25
N MET A 54 -8.16 6.59 -23.91
CA MET A 54 -6.78 6.59 -24.41
C MET A 54 -6.68 6.07 -25.86
N GLY A 55 -7.47 5.05 -26.21
CA GLY A 55 -7.40 4.27 -27.47
C GLY A 55 -8.34 4.69 -28.60
N ALA A 56 -9.02 5.85 -28.55
CA ALA A 56 -9.78 6.38 -29.68
C ALA A 56 -8.83 6.86 -30.81
N GLY A 57 -8.31 5.89 -31.57
CA GLY A 57 -7.61 6.06 -32.82
C GLY A 57 -8.55 5.74 -33.99
N GLU A 58 -9.52 6.61 -34.26
CA GLU A 58 -10.09 6.85 -35.59
C GLU A 58 -10.80 8.22 -35.55
N LYS A 59 -10.05 9.28 -35.90
CA LYS A 59 -10.44 10.71 -35.88
C LYS A 59 -10.73 11.29 -34.48
N PRO A 60 -10.53 12.62 -34.29
CA PRO A 60 -10.98 13.30 -33.08
C PRO A 60 -12.50 13.32 -33.09
N CYS A 61 -13.12 12.26 -32.56
CA CYS A 61 -14.51 12.31 -32.14
C CYS A 61 -14.57 13.36 -31.02
N ALA A 62 -15.53 14.26 -31.08
CA ALA A 62 -15.80 15.34 -30.13
C ALA A 62 -16.19 14.85 -28.71
N ALA A 63 -15.38 13.97 -28.12
CA ALA A 63 -15.50 13.37 -26.79
C ALA A 63 -14.28 13.71 -25.92
N GLU A 64 -13.56 14.78 -26.28
CA GLU A 64 -12.31 15.27 -25.69
C GLU A 64 -12.43 15.64 -24.18
N GLU A 65 -13.65 15.59 -23.61
CA GLU A 65 -13.98 15.91 -22.20
C GLU A 65 -14.59 14.73 -21.38
N SER A 66 -14.70 13.51 -21.91
CA SER A 66 -15.63 12.51 -21.35
C SER A 66 -15.15 11.63 -20.19
N PHE A 67 -13.85 11.47 -19.95
CA PHE A 67 -13.33 10.59 -18.88
C PHE A 67 -12.81 11.36 -17.67
N ALA A 68 -13.11 10.89 -16.47
CA ALA A 68 -12.34 11.21 -15.27
C ALA A 68 -12.43 10.03 -14.29
N TRP A 69 -11.32 9.73 -13.62
CA TRP A 69 -11.28 8.80 -12.49
C TRP A 69 -12.26 9.23 -11.43
N VAL A 70 -12.22 10.52 -11.13
CA VAL A 70 -13.16 11.16 -10.24
C VAL A 70 -13.59 12.53 -10.75
N ARG A 71 -14.89 12.84 -10.64
CA ARG A 71 -15.47 14.14 -10.95
C ARG A 71 -15.95 14.79 -9.65
N PRO A 72 -15.15 15.65 -9.02
CA PRO A 72 -15.63 16.35 -7.85
C PRO A 72 -16.55 17.48 -8.32
N GLU A 73 -17.78 17.50 -7.84
CA GLU A 73 -18.82 18.48 -8.20
C GLU A 73 -18.36 19.95 -8.04
N ARG A 74 -17.27 20.19 -7.28
CA ARG A 74 -16.71 21.51 -6.95
C ARG A 74 -15.27 21.78 -7.43
N LEU A 75 -14.56 20.84 -8.08
CA LEU A 75 -13.10 20.96 -8.31
C LEU A 75 -12.66 20.91 -9.79
N MET A 76 -13.59 21.08 -10.74
CA MET A 76 -13.36 20.94 -12.19
C MET A 76 -12.19 21.76 -12.79
N ARG A 77 -11.66 22.77 -12.07
CA ARG A 77 -10.50 23.58 -12.53
C ARG A 77 -9.19 23.36 -11.75
N LEU A 78 -9.18 22.59 -10.67
CA LEU A 78 -8.10 22.70 -9.66
C LEU A 78 -7.26 21.43 -9.43
N VAL A 79 -7.62 20.25 -9.96
CA VAL A 79 -6.79 19.05 -9.74
C VAL A 79 -6.91 18.08 -10.93
N GLN A 80 -6.23 18.37 -12.03
CA GLN A 80 -6.29 17.52 -13.22
C GLN A 80 -5.67 16.15 -12.98
N SER A 81 -4.71 16.10 -12.07
CA SER A 81 -4.13 14.85 -11.58
C SER A 81 -5.17 13.92 -10.94
N LEU A 82 -6.17 14.45 -10.24
CA LEU A 82 -7.27 13.65 -9.67
C LEU A 82 -8.19 13.09 -10.75
N ALA A 83 -8.36 13.84 -11.85
CA ALA A 83 -9.20 13.43 -12.96
C ALA A 83 -8.51 12.42 -13.88
N TYR A 84 -7.22 12.60 -14.18
CA TYR A 84 -6.57 11.92 -15.31
C TYR A 84 -5.41 10.99 -14.92
N ALA A 85 -4.78 11.20 -13.77
CA ALA A 85 -3.64 10.36 -13.39
C ALA A 85 -4.14 8.99 -12.90
N ILE A 86 -3.52 7.92 -13.41
CA ILE A 86 -3.91 6.56 -13.04
C ILE A 86 -3.72 6.38 -11.51
N PRO A 87 -4.74 5.85 -10.79
CA PRO A 87 -4.66 5.61 -9.36
C PRO A 87 -3.54 4.65 -8.98
N GLN A 88 -3.07 4.73 -7.75
CA GLN A 88 -2.18 3.74 -7.12
C GLN A 88 -2.81 3.31 -5.82
N HIS A 89 -3.16 2.03 -5.69
CA HIS A 89 -3.82 1.54 -4.49
C HIS A 89 -2.90 0.67 -3.66
N VAL A 90 -2.36 -0.40 -4.26
CA VAL A 90 -1.55 -1.38 -3.56
C VAL A 90 -0.28 -1.67 -4.37
N HIS A 91 0.88 -1.58 -3.72
CA HIS A 91 2.17 -1.90 -4.32
C HIS A 91 2.95 -2.87 -3.44
N GLY A 92 3.07 -4.12 -3.90
CA GLY A 92 3.65 -5.24 -3.18
C GLY A 92 2.62 -6.33 -2.88
N ARG A 93 3.11 -7.52 -2.54
CA ARG A 93 2.27 -8.66 -2.14
C ARG A 93 1.80 -8.49 -0.70
N TRP A 94 0.66 -7.84 -0.52
CA TRP A 94 0.09 -7.50 0.79
C TRP A 94 -0.18 -8.73 1.67
N VAL A 95 -0.56 -9.87 1.08
CA VAL A 95 -0.88 -11.13 1.80
C VAL A 95 0.28 -11.65 2.67
N ASN A 96 1.52 -11.35 2.28
CA ASN A 96 2.74 -11.80 2.96
C ASN A 96 3.55 -10.63 3.55
N ALA A 97 2.96 -9.42 3.56
CA ALA A 97 3.68 -8.22 3.97
C ALA A 97 4.01 -8.25 5.46
N ARG A 98 5.19 -7.76 5.85
CA ARG A 98 5.57 -7.56 7.27
C ARG A 98 5.60 -6.10 7.67
N LEU A 99 5.80 -5.22 6.70
CA LEU A 99 5.78 -3.79 6.89
C LEU A 99 4.82 -3.18 5.86
N MET A 100 3.68 -2.71 6.34
CA MET A 100 2.68 -2.07 5.50
C MET A 100 2.79 -0.55 5.64
N HIS A 101 3.22 0.12 4.59
CA HIS A 101 3.14 1.57 4.46
C HIS A 101 1.69 1.94 4.19
N CYS A 102 0.99 2.39 5.23
CA CYS A 102 -0.39 2.83 5.20
C CYS A 102 -0.40 4.33 4.88
N LEU A 103 -0.53 4.65 3.60
CA LEU A 103 -0.43 5.98 3.03
C LEU A 103 -1.82 6.59 2.85
N PHE A 104 -1.92 7.88 2.50
CA PHE A 104 -3.23 8.55 2.40
C PHE A 104 -3.67 8.72 0.96
N ASN A 105 -2.80 9.27 0.12
CA ASN A 105 -2.96 9.31 -1.31
C ASN A 105 -1.60 9.53 -2.00
N PRO A 106 -1.45 9.10 -3.26
CA PRO A 106 -0.23 9.36 -4.02
C PRO A 106 -0.17 10.86 -4.38
N SER A 107 0.80 11.57 -3.81
CA SER A 107 1.06 12.97 -4.16
C SER A 107 1.57 13.11 -5.58
N ILE A 108 1.30 14.26 -6.21
CA ILE A 108 1.81 14.61 -7.53
C ILE A 108 2.26 16.07 -7.54
N ASP A 109 3.24 16.39 -8.38
CA ASP A 109 3.64 17.77 -8.63
C ASP A 109 2.50 18.52 -9.35
N SER A 110 2.13 19.68 -8.79
CA SER A 110 1.08 20.58 -9.32
C SER A 110 1.45 21.23 -10.66
N SER A 111 2.69 21.08 -11.12
CA SER A 111 3.14 21.60 -12.42
C SER A 111 2.42 21.00 -13.63
N LEU A 112 1.66 19.90 -13.43
CA LEU A 112 0.90 19.19 -14.47
C LEU A 112 -0.54 19.70 -14.67
N ASP A 113 -1.02 20.68 -13.88
CA ASP A 113 -2.42 21.16 -13.86
C ASP A 113 -2.81 22.08 -15.05
N LEU A 114 -2.20 21.91 -16.23
CA LEU A 114 -2.49 22.69 -17.46
C LEU A 114 -2.94 21.84 -18.66
N ALA A 115 -3.15 20.53 -18.48
CA ALA A 115 -3.60 19.61 -19.51
C ALA A 115 -5.06 19.86 -19.91
N GLN A 116 -5.35 19.76 -21.21
CA GLN A 116 -6.71 19.97 -21.74
C GLN A 116 -7.48 18.65 -21.93
N SER A 117 -6.80 17.51 -21.89
CA SER A 117 -7.38 16.17 -22.03
C SER A 117 -6.57 15.12 -21.25
N VAL A 118 -7.14 13.92 -21.09
CA VAL A 118 -6.44 12.77 -20.49
C VAL A 118 -5.14 12.43 -21.25
N ARG A 119 -5.18 12.50 -22.59
CA ARG A 119 -3.99 12.23 -23.42
C ARG A 119 -2.93 13.32 -23.26
N ASP A 120 -3.34 14.59 -23.30
CA ASP A 120 -2.44 15.73 -23.09
C ASP A 120 -1.79 15.68 -21.70
N PHE A 121 -2.53 15.25 -20.67
CA PHE A 121 -2.00 15.05 -19.33
C PHE A 121 -0.85 14.03 -19.32
N HIS A 122 -1.07 12.84 -19.92
CA HIS A 122 -0.07 11.77 -19.95
C HIS A 122 1.11 12.10 -20.88
N GLU A 123 0.88 12.79 -22.01
CA GLU A 123 1.93 13.27 -22.90
C GLU A 123 2.87 14.27 -22.22
N ARG A 124 2.32 15.21 -21.44
CA ARG A 124 3.10 16.17 -20.67
C ARG A 124 3.86 15.51 -19.53
N ASN A 125 3.19 14.61 -18.80
CA ASN A 125 3.83 13.86 -17.72
C ASN A 125 5.02 13.03 -18.24
N ASN A 126 4.89 12.36 -19.39
CA ASN A 126 5.96 11.58 -20.01
C ASN A 126 7.19 12.40 -20.42
N LYS A 127 7.04 13.71 -20.64
CA LYS A 127 8.14 14.63 -20.98
C LYS A 127 8.83 15.22 -19.74
N HIS A 128 8.33 14.94 -18.54
CA HIS A 128 8.88 15.48 -17.31
C HIS A 128 10.23 14.82 -16.95
N SER A 129 11.19 15.65 -16.50
CA SER A 129 12.57 15.23 -16.23
C SER A 129 12.71 14.37 -14.99
N ASP A 130 11.86 14.60 -13.98
CA ASP A 130 11.75 13.75 -12.80
C ASP A 130 11.06 12.43 -13.16
N ARG A 131 11.84 11.35 -13.14
CA ARG A 131 11.39 10.00 -13.45
C ARG A 131 10.69 9.26 -12.30
N THR A 132 10.58 9.84 -11.10
CA THR A 132 9.80 9.21 -10.01
C THR A 132 8.31 9.43 -10.11
N LEU A 133 7.89 10.51 -10.76
CA LEU A 133 6.53 10.70 -11.26
C LEU A 133 6.27 9.88 -12.55
N ASN A 134 7.33 9.35 -13.18
CA ASN A 134 7.25 8.81 -14.52
C ASN A 134 6.71 7.36 -14.57
N PHE A 135 5.49 7.31 -15.07
CA PHE A 135 4.99 6.53 -16.20
C PHE A 135 5.98 5.97 -17.26
N SER A 136 7.29 6.22 -17.19
CA SER A 136 8.24 5.78 -18.22
C SER A 136 8.37 4.26 -18.31
N ALA A 137 8.14 3.54 -17.21
CA ALA A 137 8.15 2.08 -17.21
C ALA A 137 6.92 1.45 -17.90
N PHE A 138 5.81 2.19 -18.03
CA PHE A 138 4.56 1.68 -18.56
C PHE A 138 4.49 1.78 -20.08
N TYR A 139 4.97 2.89 -20.64
CA TYR A 139 4.95 3.13 -22.09
C TYR A 139 6.16 2.57 -22.85
N ASN A 140 7.30 2.33 -22.18
CA ASN A 140 8.58 2.28 -22.89
C ASN A 140 9.23 0.91 -23.08
N THR A 141 8.48 -0.20 -23.05
CA THR A 141 9.04 -1.50 -23.48
C THR A 141 8.12 -2.39 -24.33
N LYS A 142 6.82 -2.08 -24.45
CA LYS A 142 5.91 -2.91 -25.27
C LYS A 142 5.02 -2.15 -26.25
N THR A 143 4.78 -0.86 -26.08
CA THR A 143 3.82 -0.15 -26.91
C THR A 143 4.51 0.96 -27.70
N GLN A 144 4.70 0.74 -29.01
CA GLN A 144 4.93 1.84 -29.95
C GLN A 144 3.67 2.73 -30.13
N GLY A 145 2.75 2.73 -29.16
CA GLY A 145 1.43 3.36 -29.18
C GLY A 145 0.83 3.51 -27.78
N TYR A 146 -0.30 4.21 -27.68
CA TYR A 146 -1.07 4.39 -26.43
C TYR A 146 -2.07 3.24 -26.17
N ASP A 147 -1.80 2.06 -26.72
CA ASP A 147 -2.71 0.89 -26.69
C ASP A 147 -2.59 0.15 -25.36
N LEU A 148 -3.16 0.74 -24.31
CA LEU A 148 -3.21 0.16 -22.97
C LEU A 148 -4.38 -0.81 -22.86
N THR A 149 -4.13 -1.99 -22.31
CA THR A 149 -5.22 -2.91 -21.92
C THR A 149 -5.70 -2.61 -20.49
N PRO A 150 -6.96 -2.96 -20.15
CA PRO A 150 -7.41 -2.91 -18.76
C PRO A 150 -6.52 -3.66 -17.77
N GLU A 151 -5.89 -4.76 -18.21
CA GLU A 151 -4.97 -5.54 -17.38
C GLU A 151 -3.68 -4.76 -17.06
N ASP A 152 -3.14 -4.04 -18.04
CA ASP A 152 -1.96 -3.19 -17.80
C ASP A 152 -2.27 -2.14 -16.74
N VAL A 153 -3.41 -1.46 -16.86
CA VAL A 153 -3.83 -0.42 -15.92
C VAL A 153 -4.12 -1.01 -14.54
N LEU A 154 -4.76 -2.17 -14.47
CA LEU A 154 -4.97 -2.89 -13.21
C LEU A 154 -3.65 -3.24 -12.53
N ASN A 155 -2.66 -3.74 -13.28
CA ASN A 155 -1.33 -4.04 -12.77
C ASN A 155 -0.57 -2.79 -12.28
N HIS A 156 -0.95 -1.60 -12.74
CA HIS A 156 -0.46 -0.34 -12.17
C HIS A 156 -1.14 -0.01 -10.84
N VAL A 157 -2.47 -0.10 -10.79
CA VAL A 157 -3.28 0.25 -9.62
C VAL A 157 -3.05 -0.72 -8.45
N MET A 158 -2.97 -2.02 -8.75
CA MET A 158 -2.77 -3.14 -7.83
C MET A 158 -1.48 -3.89 -8.20
N CYS A 159 -0.35 -3.21 -8.05
CA CYS A 159 0.94 -3.72 -8.48
C CYS A 159 1.50 -4.78 -7.51
N PRO A 160 1.66 -6.06 -7.90
CA PRO A 160 2.22 -7.08 -7.01
C PRO A 160 3.73 -6.88 -6.76
N GLU A 161 4.42 -6.15 -7.64
CA GLU A 161 5.82 -5.80 -7.46
C GLU A 161 5.98 -4.76 -6.35
N ASN A 162 6.86 -5.06 -5.41
CA ASN A 162 7.19 -4.21 -4.29
C ASN A 162 7.92 -2.93 -4.77
N ILE A 163 7.52 -1.76 -4.27
CA ILE A 163 8.09 -0.47 -4.69
C ILE A 163 9.58 -0.32 -4.32
N LEU A 164 10.00 -0.85 -3.18
CA LEU A 164 11.40 -0.90 -2.77
C LEU A 164 12.20 -1.76 -3.75
N TYR A 165 11.68 -2.91 -4.19
CA TYR A 165 12.34 -3.71 -5.22
C TYR A 165 12.48 -2.95 -6.52
N ARG A 166 11.44 -2.25 -6.97
CA ARG A 166 11.48 -1.43 -8.18
C ARG A 166 12.52 -0.33 -8.08
N GLU A 167 12.52 0.44 -6.99
CA GLU A 167 13.52 1.49 -6.78
C GLU A 167 14.94 0.91 -6.69
N LEU A 168 15.13 -0.26 -6.05
CA LEU A 168 16.40 -0.98 -5.96
C LEU A 168 16.87 -1.57 -7.29
N LYS A 169 15.96 -2.11 -8.12
CA LYS A 169 16.26 -2.66 -9.44
C LYS A 169 16.69 -1.57 -10.41
N ASN A 170 16.08 -0.38 -10.32
CA ASN A 170 16.54 0.80 -11.06
C ASN A 170 17.97 1.22 -10.67
N ILE A 171 18.47 0.80 -9.50
CA ILE A 171 19.88 0.95 -9.10
C ILE A 171 20.77 -0.09 -9.80
N ILE A 172 20.27 -1.29 -10.07
CA ILE A 172 21.03 -2.39 -10.69
C ILE A 172 21.11 -2.23 -12.22
N GLY A 173 20.41 -1.25 -12.79
CA GLY A 173 20.41 -0.97 -14.23
C GLY A 173 21.79 -0.63 -14.80
N PRO A 174 21.95 -0.73 -16.14
CA PRO A 174 23.24 -0.60 -16.84
C PRO A 174 23.93 0.76 -16.69
N ASP A 175 23.23 1.76 -16.15
CA ASP A 175 23.69 3.16 -16.08
C ASP A 175 24.50 3.50 -14.81
N ILE A 176 24.70 2.56 -13.87
CA ILE A 176 25.52 2.84 -12.67
C ILE A 176 26.98 2.45 -12.90
N THR A 177 27.74 3.42 -13.39
CA THR A 177 29.21 3.31 -13.57
C THR A 177 30.00 4.05 -12.48
N ASP A 178 29.36 4.95 -11.72
CA ASP A 178 30.04 5.86 -10.77
C ASP A 178 29.09 6.46 -9.70
N GLN A 179 29.63 7.34 -8.86
CA GLN A 179 28.92 8.00 -7.75
C GLN A 179 27.91 9.07 -8.22
N GLU A 180 28.07 9.61 -9.44
CA GLU A 180 27.25 10.69 -10.01
C GLU A 180 26.01 10.13 -10.74
N SER A 181 26.16 9.01 -11.44
CA SER A 181 25.05 8.22 -11.99
C SER A 181 24.10 7.73 -10.88
N PHE A 182 24.61 7.51 -9.67
CA PHE A 182 23.81 7.14 -8.50
C PHE A 182 22.92 8.30 -7.96
N THR A 183 23.30 9.58 -8.13
CA THR A 183 22.55 10.74 -7.58
C THR A 183 21.43 11.23 -8.48
N ARG A 184 21.40 10.84 -9.76
CA ARG A 184 20.46 11.37 -10.77
C ARG A 184 19.09 10.70 -10.80
N THR A 185 18.87 9.63 -10.05
CA THR A 185 17.55 9.00 -9.96
C THR A 185 16.87 9.42 -8.66
N GLU A 186 15.75 10.12 -8.78
CA GLU A 186 14.86 10.32 -7.65
C GLU A 186 14.42 8.95 -7.12
N ARG A 187 14.39 8.79 -5.80
CA ARG A 187 14.07 7.52 -5.11
C ARG A 187 13.31 7.86 -3.84
N TYR A 188 12.04 8.17 -4.00
CA TYR A 188 11.22 8.73 -2.95
C TYR A 188 11.08 7.76 -1.77
N TYR A 189 10.85 6.47 -2.03
CA TYR A 189 10.57 5.52 -0.97
C TYR A 189 11.82 5.13 -0.18
N LEU A 190 12.92 4.84 -0.88
CA LEU A 190 14.22 4.62 -0.27
C LEU A 190 14.68 5.82 0.54
N ARG A 191 14.57 7.04 0.01
CA ARG A 191 15.02 8.25 0.71
C ARG A 191 14.20 8.53 1.95
N ASN A 192 12.86 8.42 1.85
CA ASN A 192 11.97 8.93 2.89
C ASN A 192 11.50 7.87 3.90
N TYR A 193 11.54 6.57 3.56
CA TYR A 193 10.99 5.53 4.42
C TYR A 193 11.96 4.38 4.69
N ASP A 194 12.60 3.84 3.66
CA ASP A 194 13.22 2.52 3.77
C ASP A 194 14.73 2.56 4.04
N SER A 195 15.47 3.61 3.64
CA SER A 195 16.93 3.64 3.77
C SER A 195 17.41 3.45 5.20
N ALA A 196 16.72 4.07 6.16
CA ALA A 196 17.03 3.91 7.57
C ALA A 196 16.75 2.49 8.09
N LEU A 197 15.79 1.76 7.52
CA LEU A 197 15.57 0.34 7.84
C LEU A 197 16.71 -0.57 7.37
N LEU A 198 17.45 -0.10 6.36
CA LEU A 198 18.47 -0.87 5.66
C LEU A 198 19.89 -0.59 6.17
N VAL A 199 20.06 0.43 7.01
CA VAL A 199 21.34 0.78 7.59
C VAL A 199 21.24 0.97 9.11
N ASN A 200 22.18 0.39 9.83
CA ASN A 200 22.38 0.69 11.25
C ASN A 200 23.33 1.90 11.36
N ASP A 201 22.88 3.08 10.95
CA ASP A 201 23.61 4.33 11.14
C ASP A 201 23.02 5.11 12.32
N VAL A 202 23.87 5.78 13.09
CA VAL A 202 23.51 6.54 14.30
C VAL A 202 23.58 8.05 14.07
N ASP A 203 24.23 8.49 12.99
CA ASP A 203 24.52 9.91 12.73
C ASP A 203 23.44 10.61 11.88
N GLY A 204 22.30 9.93 11.64
CA GLY A 204 21.16 10.51 10.91
C GLY A 204 21.33 10.61 9.39
N GLN A 205 22.50 10.27 8.85
CA GLN A 205 22.80 10.29 7.41
C GLN A 205 22.43 8.98 6.70
N TYR A 206 21.27 8.40 7.06
CA TYR A 206 20.85 7.06 6.64
C TYR A 206 20.91 6.84 5.13
N TYR A 207 20.46 7.81 4.34
CA TYR A 207 20.48 7.68 2.90
C TYR A 207 21.92 7.61 2.37
N GLU A 208 22.84 8.46 2.84
CA GLU A 208 24.23 8.43 2.41
C GLU A 208 24.96 7.17 2.87
N ALA A 209 24.71 6.69 4.09
CA ALA A 209 25.21 5.41 4.56
C ALA A 209 24.69 4.25 3.69
N PHE A 210 23.42 4.28 3.32
CA PHE A 210 22.80 3.30 2.44
C PHE A 210 23.42 3.33 1.04
N ARG A 211 23.71 4.53 0.49
CA ARG A 211 24.45 4.68 -0.78
C ARG A 211 25.82 4.01 -0.71
N LYS A 212 26.59 4.27 0.35
CA LYS A 212 27.90 3.65 0.56
C LYS A 212 27.81 2.12 0.68
N LEU A 213 26.78 1.60 1.35
CA LEU A 213 26.51 0.16 1.43
C LEU A 213 26.27 -0.46 0.04
N LEU A 214 25.40 0.16 -0.77
CA LEU A 214 25.11 -0.34 -2.12
C LEU A 214 26.35 -0.32 -3.02
N LEU A 215 27.17 0.75 -2.97
CA LEU A 215 28.43 0.82 -3.71
C LEU A 215 29.42 -0.27 -3.28
N ARG A 216 29.52 -0.59 -1.98
CA ARG A 216 30.35 -1.70 -1.49
C ARG A 216 29.86 -3.05 -2.03
N ARG A 217 28.56 -3.30 -2.02
CA ARG A 217 27.95 -4.53 -2.56
C ARG A 217 28.16 -4.65 -4.07
N TYR A 218 28.04 -3.56 -4.81
CA TYR A 218 28.32 -3.49 -6.24
C TYR A 218 29.77 -3.87 -6.56
N ARG A 219 30.75 -3.22 -5.91
CA ARG A 219 32.18 -3.52 -6.09
C ARG A 219 32.54 -4.96 -5.73
N ALA A 220 31.80 -5.57 -4.80
CA ALA A 220 31.98 -6.96 -4.40
C ALA A 220 31.22 -7.96 -5.29
N GLY A 221 30.46 -7.52 -6.30
CA GLY A 221 29.64 -8.39 -7.15
C GLY A 221 28.43 -9.04 -6.45
N THR A 222 28.01 -8.52 -5.29
CA THR A 222 26.94 -9.11 -4.43
C THR A 222 25.68 -8.25 -4.35
N LEU A 223 25.55 -7.21 -5.19
CA LEU A 223 24.44 -6.26 -5.14
C LEU A 223 23.08 -6.91 -5.43
N GLY A 224 23.02 -7.77 -6.45
CA GLY A 224 21.78 -8.48 -6.83
C GLY A 224 21.24 -9.34 -5.69
N ASP A 225 22.11 -10.15 -5.08
CA ASP A 225 21.76 -10.99 -3.94
C ASP A 225 21.32 -10.16 -2.74
N TYR A 226 22.04 -9.07 -2.44
CA TYR A 226 21.66 -8.15 -1.36
C TYR A 226 20.25 -7.58 -1.57
N VAL A 227 19.96 -7.06 -2.77
CA VAL A 227 18.64 -6.51 -3.09
C VAL A 227 17.55 -7.57 -2.97
N HIS A 228 17.79 -8.78 -3.51
CA HIS A 228 16.82 -9.87 -3.42
C HIS A 228 16.53 -10.27 -1.98
N GLN A 229 17.57 -10.45 -1.15
CA GLN A 229 17.43 -10.81 0.26
C GLN A 229 16.76 -9.68 1.06
N THR A 230 17.13 -8.43 0.82
CA THR A 230 16.53 -7.27 1.49
C THR A 230 15.03 -7.21 1.25
N VAL A 231 14.59 -7.31 0.00
CA VAL A 231 13.15 -7.28 -0.34
C VAL A 231 12.43 -8.50 0.24
N LYS A 232 13.03 -9.68 0.13
CA LYS A 232 12.49 -10.92 0.68
C LYS A 232 12.31 -10.86 2.21
N ASN A 233 13.21 -10.17 2.91
CA ASN A 233 13.21 -10.08 4.37
C ASN A 233 12.26 -8.99 4.87
N LEU A 234 12.29 -7.80 4.27
CA LEU A 234 11.40 -6.71 4.69
C LEU A 234 9.94 -6.94 4.31
N ARG A 235 9.68 -7.61 3.17
CA ARG A 235 8.33 -7.89 2.65
C ARG A 235 7.43 -6.65 2.77
N THR A 236 7.86 -5.53 2.22
CA THR A 236 7.10 -4.28 2.33
C THR A 236 5.90 -4.29 1.39
N CYS A 237 4.86 -3.56 1.75
CA CYS A 237 3.72 -3.30 0.90
C CYS A 237 3.24 -1.87 1.14
N ASN A 238 2.96 -1.13 0.08
CA ASN A 238 2.29 0.16 0.20
C ASN A 238 0.80 -0.05 -0.02
N VAL A 239 -0.01 0.60 0.81
CA VAL A 239 -1.46 0.64 0.68
C VAL A 239 -1.88 2.09 0.86
N GLU A 240 -2.50 2.66 -0.16
CA GLU A 240 -3.06 4.02 -0.12
C GLU A 240 -4.49 3.97 0.41
N LEU A 241 -4.81 4.80 1.40
CA LEU A 241 -6.19 4.92 1.90
C LEU A 241 -7.13 5.40 0.80
N TYR A 242 -6.66 6.33 -0.02
CA TYR A 242 -7.32 6.82 -1.22
C TYR A 242 -6.38 6.70 -2.42
N PRO A 243 -6.72 5.89 -3.43
CA PRO A 243 -5.77 5.58 -4.50
C PRO A 243 -5.58 6.70 -5.52
N PHE A 244 -6.40 7.75 -5.48
CA PHE A 244 -6.41 8.79 -6.49
C PHE A 244 -5.35 9.86 -6.22
N ARG A 245 -4.63 10.26 -7.28
CA ARG A 245 -3.53 11.21 -7.18
C ARG A 245 -4.06 12.62 -6.99
N SER A 246 -3.54 13.33 -6.00
CA SER A 246 -3.92 14.72 -5.74
C SER A 246 -2.79 15.46 -5.03
N SER A 247 -2.59 16.72 -5.41
CA SER A 247 -1.77 17.70 -4.69
C SER A 247 -2.48 18.28 -3.46
N TRP A 248 -3.80 18.08 -3.34
CA TRP A 248 -4.65 18.57 -2.26
C TRP A 248 -5.36 17.40 -1.53
N VAL A 249 -5.15 17.31 -0.21
CA VAL A 249 -5.75 16.27 0.66
C VAL A 249 -7.26 16.48 0.80
N SER A 250 -7.70 17.73 0.97
CA SER A 250 -9.11 18.10 1.11
C SER A 250 -9.85 18.00 -0.22
N GLY A 251 -10.79 17.08 -0.33
CA GLY A 251 -11.63 16.86 -1.51
C GLY A 251 -11.60 15.44 -2.06
N VAL A 252 -10.60 14.63 -1.69
CA VAL A 252 -10.52 13.19 -2.03
C VAL A 252 -11.27 12.32 -1.02
N GLU A 253 -11.40 12.80 0.23
CA GLU A 253 -12.05 12.11 1.35
C GLU A 253 -13.52 11.75 1.08
N ASP A 254 -14.22 12.57 0.30
CA ASP A 254 -15.65 12.41 0.02
C ASP A 254 -15.93 11.44 -1.13
N LEU A 255 -14.89 11.00 -1.86
CA LEU A 255 -15.09 10.51 -3.21
C LEU A 255 -15.32 9.02 -3.35
N GLN A 256 -15.11 8.19 -2.33
CA GLN A 256 -15.58 6.79 -2.28
C GLN A 256 -15.15 6.10 -0.97
N ASN A 257 -16.13 5.59 -0.23
CA ASN A 257 -15.90 4.68 0.90
C ASN A 257 -15.34 3.32 0.46
N VAL A 258 -15.73 2.79 -0.70
CA VAL A 258 -15.40 1.40 -1.07
C VAL A 258 -13.89 1.16 -1.25
N TYR A 259 -13.12 2.15 -1.70
CA TYR A 259 -11.67 1.99 -1.85
C TYR A 259 -10.97 2.07 -0.49
N SER A 260 -11.36 3.02 0.36
CA SER A 260 -10.80 3.16 1.71
C SER A 260 -11.24 2.02 2.64
N ASP A 261 -12.47 1.51 2.49
CA ASP A 261 -12.98 0.29 3.12
C ASP A 261 -12.10 -0.90 2.72
N PHE A 262 -11.86 -1.09 1.42
CA PHE A 262 -10.99 -2.16 0.93
C PHE A 262 -9.56 -2.05 1.49
N SER A 263 -8.97 -0.86 1.50
CA SER A 263 -7.65 -0.62 2.10
C SER A 263 -7.59 -0.96 3.58
N ALA A 264 -8.60 -0.56 4.37
CA ALA A 264 -8.68 -0.90 5.79
C ALA A 264 -8.87 -2.41 6.00
N GLN A 265 -9.69 -3.07 5.17
CA GLN A 265 -9.89 -4.52 5.22
C GLN A 265 -8.61 -5.29 4.90
N LEU A 266 -7.82 -4.87 3.89
CA LEU A 266 -6.53 -5.48 3.58
C LEU A 266 -5.59 -5.44 4.77
N VAL A 267 -5.48 -4.28 5.43
CA VAL A 267 -4.64 -4.09 6.63
C VAL A 267 -5.13 -4.96 7.80
N LEU A 268 -6.45 -4.95 8.06
CA LEU A 268 -7.06 -5.74 9.13
C LEU A 268 -6.89 -7.24 8.90
N TYR A 269 -7.20 -7.75 7.70
CA TYR A 269 -7.06 -9.16 7.37
C TYR A 269 -5.59 -9.60 7.46
N ARG A 270 -4.65 -8.79 6.94
CA ARG A 270 -3.23 -9.15 7.02
C ARG A 270 -2.75 -9.22 8.48
N LEU A 271 -3.18 -8.28 9.33
CA LEU A 271 -2.91 -8.32 10.76
C LEU A 271 -3.51 -9.56 11.42
N ALA A 272 -4.80 -9.86 11.17
CA ALA A 272 -5.46 -11.04 11.70
C ALA A 272 -4.69 -12.33 11.36
N ARG A 273 -4.22 -12.44 10.11
CA ARG A 273 -3.36 -13.56 9.69
C ARG A 273 -2.03 -13.61 10.41
N TYR A 274 -1.36 -12.47 10.59
CA TYR A 274 -0.11 -12.41 11.35
C TYR A 274 -0.31 -12.87 12.81
N LEU A 275 -1.44 -12.51 13.43
CA LEU A 275 -1.76 -12.90 14.80
C LEU A 275 -2.08 -14.40 14.94
N ARG A 276 -2.62 -15.02 13.88
CA ARG A 276 -2.98 -16.44 13.83
C ARG A 276 -1.79 -17.35 13.54
N ASP A 277 -0.88 -16.94 12.65
CA ASP A 277 0.15 -17.83 12.12
C ASP A 277 1.26 -18.10 13.17
N GLU A 278 1.20 -19.27 13.83
CA GLU A 278 2.21 -19.74 14.81
C GLU A 278 3.62 -19.91 14.21
N GLN A 279 3.75 -19.93 12.87
CA GLN A 279 4.99 -20.22 12.14
C GLN A 279 5.86 -19.00 11.80
N GLU A 280 5.43 -17.76 12.09
CA GLU A 280 6.33 -16.62 11.96
C GLU A 280 7.34 -16.60 13.13
N SER A 281 8.47 -17.30 12.95
CA SER A 281 9.54 -17.47 13.94
C SER A 281 10.39 -16.21 14.21
N GLU A 282 10.12 -15.13 13.48
CA GLU A 282 10.87 -13.87 13.59
C GLU A 282 9.94 -12.71 13.97
N PRO A 283 10.41 -11.76 14.81
CA PRO A 283 9.56 -10.71 15.32
C PRO A 283 9.22 -9.68 14.23
N GLY A 284 7.91 -9.42 14.08
CA GLY A 284 7.42 -8.09 13.74
C GLY A 284 6.49 -8.02 12.54
N PHE A 285 5.33 -7.43 12.79
CA PHE A 285 4.45 -6.85 11.81
C PHE A 285 4.25 -5.38 12.18
N TRP A 286 4.40 -4.47 11.21
CA TRP A 286 4.32 -3.04 11.45
C TRP A 286 3.43 -2.35 10.43
N LEU A 287 2.62 -1.43 10.93
CA LEU A 287 1.85 -0.50 10.12
C LEU A 287 2.51 0.87 10.20
N VAL A 288 3.00 1.39 9.09
CA VAL A 288 3.62 2.72 9.03
C VAL A 288 2.56 3.68 8.52
N MET A 289 1.95 4.42 9.43
CA MET A 289 0.80 5.27 9.16
C MET A 289 1.23 6.67 8.74
N ARG A 290 0.77 7.10 7.56
CA ARG A 290 0.60 8.52 7.22
C ARG A 290 -0.88 8.86 7.32
N SER A 291 -1.19 10.02 7.89
CA SER A 291 -2.57 10.41 8.21
C SER A 291 -3.25 9.40 9.16
N ARG A 292 -2.60 9.13 10.30
CA ARG A 292 -3.04 8.12 11.28
C ARG A 292 -4.51 8.27 11.67
N ASP A 293 -4.97 9.51 11.89
CA ASP A 293 -6.37 9.77 12.26
C ASP A 293 -7.38 9.37 11.18
N ALA A 294 -7.01 9.51 9.90
CA ALA A 294 -7.86 9.08 8.80
C ALA A 294 -7.95 7.55 8.73
N TRP A 295 -6.81 6.86 8.84
CA TRP A 295 -6.77 5.40 8.93
C TRP A 295 -7.54 4.87 10.14
N TYR A 296 -7.39 5.52 11.30
CA TYR A 296 -8.09 5.14 12.51
C TYR A 296 -9.61 5.23 12.34
N ARG A 297 -10.11 6.36 11.81
CA ARG A 297 -11.54 6.53 11.48
C ARG A 297 -12.03 5.48 10.49
N GLN A 298 -11.26 5.21 9.43
CA GLN A 298 -11.65 4.25 8.41
C GLN A 298 -11.67 2.80 8.94
N ILE A 299 -10.69 2.42 9.75
CA ILE A 299 -10.66 1.11 10.41
C ILE A 299 -11.87 0.95 11.35
N GLN A 300 -12.19 1.97 12.15
CA GLN A 300 -13.40 1.94 12.99
C GLN A 300 -14.68 1.82 12.16
N SER A 301 -14.75 2.50 11.01
CA SER A 301 -15.88 2.40 10.09
C SER A 301 -16.07 0.96 9.61
N VAL A 302 -15.00 0.31 9.14
CA VAL A 302 -15.04 -1.10 8.70
C VAL A 302 -15.40 -2.06 9.84
N LEU A 303 -14.82 -1.86 11.04
CA LEU A 303 -15.09 -2.72 12.19
C LEU A 303 -16.56 -2.65 12.64
N THR A 304 -17.19 -1.48 12.53
CA THR A 304 -18.59 -1.27 12.93
C THR A 304 -19.61 -1.50 11.81
N ASN A 305 -19.18 -1.54 10.56
CA ASN A 305 -20.08 -1.71 9.42
C ASN A 305 -20.76 -3.09 9.50
N PRO A 306 -22.11 -3.14 9.59
CA PRO A 306 -22.84 -4.40 9.71
C PRO A 306 -23.01 -5.13 8.38
N GLU A 307 -22.66 -4.51 7.25
CA GLU A 307 -22.77 -5.16 5.94
C GLU A 307 -21.74 -6.31 5.86
N PRO A 308 -22.18 -7.58 5.77
CA PRO A 308 -21.28 -8.74 5.90
C PRO A 308 -20.19 -8.81 4.81
N ARG A 309 -20.37 -8.07 3.71
CA ARG A 309 -19.38 -7.95 2.63
C ARG A 309 -18.27 -6.95 2.93
N TYR A 310 -18.50 -5.96 3.79
CA TYR A 310 -17.60 -4.82 3.96
C TYR A 310 -17.24 -4.48 5.41
N GLY A 311 -17.84 -5.15 6.40
CA GLY A 311 -17.52 -4.91 7.79
C GLY A 311 -17.76 -6.08 8.71
N LEU A 312 -17.33 -5.90 9.95
CA LEU A 312 -17.33 -6.96 10.98
C LEU A 312 -18.53 -6.87 11.92
N GLY A 313 -19.34 -5.80 11.82
CA GLY A 313 -20.55 -5.61 12.61
C GLY A 313 -20.32 -5.54 14.13
N PHE A 314 -19.11 -5.21 14.58
CA PHE A 314 -18.85 -5.01 16.00
C PHE A 314 -19.57 -3.76 16.50
N ASN A 315 -19.98 -3.76 17.76
CA ASN A 315 -20.49 -2.52 18.36
C ASN A 315 -19.37 -1.47 18.47
N SER A 316 -19.75 -0.20 18.56
CA SER A 316 -18.82 0.93 18.53
C SER A 316 -17.75 0.90 19.63
N GLN A 317 -18.06 0.31 20.79
CA GLN A 317 -17.11 0.23 21.90
C GLN A 317 -16.04 -0.83 21.61
N ASP A 318 -16.45 -2.03 21.21
CA ASP A 318 -15.53 -3.12 20.87
C ASP A 318 -14.65 -2.75 19.67
N ALA A 319 -15.24 -2.14 18.64
CA ALA A 319 -14.50 -1.64 17.48
C ALA A 319 -13.44 -0.58 17.87
N ARG A 320 -13.77 0.31 18.81
CA ARG A 320 -12.83 1.30 19.33
C ARG A 320 -11.70 0.65 20.11
N GLU A 321 -12.01 -0.28 21.01
CA GLU A 321 -11.00 -0.99 21.80
C GLU A 321 -10.02 -1.77 20.91
N LEU A 322 -10.53 -2.44 19.86
CA LEU A 322 -9.69 -3.11 18.89
C LEU A 322 -8.84 -2.12 18.08
N ALA A 323 -9.41 -1.03 17.58
CA ALA A 323 -8.65 0.00 16.87
C ALA A 323 -7.54 0.61 17.75
N ASP A 324 -7.85 0.96 19.01
CA ASP A 324 -6.88 1.51 19.96
C ASP A 324 -5.74 0.52 20.22
N TRP A 325 -6.07 -0.76 20.40
CA TRP A 325 -5.08 -1.81 20.58
C TRP A 325 -4.20 -1.98 19.35
N ILE A 326 -4.77 -2.02 18.15
CA ILE A 326 -4.02 -2.11 16.88
C ILE A 326 -3.05 -0.94 16.75
N PHE A 327 -3.56 0.28 16.93
CA PHE A 327 -2.80 1.51 16.72
C PHE A 327 -1.72 1.69 17.78
N THR A 328 -1.95 1.24 19.01
CA THR A 328 -0.95 1.29 20.08
C THR A 328 0.13 0.21 19.92
N THR A 329 -0.24 -0.96 19.40
CA THR A 329 0.63 -2.14 19.41
C THR A 329 1.42 -2.34 18.12
N TYR A 330 0.85 -1.95 16.97
CA TYR A 330 1.43 -2.25 15.65
C TYR A 330 1.68 -1.01 14.78
N ALA A 331 1.03 0.13 15.07
CA ALA A 331 1.11 1.30 14.21
C ALA A 331 2.19 2.31 14.63
N TYR A 332 3.19 2.46 13.77
CA TYR A 332 4.12 3.59 13.79
C TYR A 332 3.48 4.81 13.12
N GLU A 333 3.61 5.98 13.73
CA GLU A 333 3.38 7.24 13.03
C GLU A 333 4.67 8.04 13.01
N HIS A 334 4.97 8.62 11.85
CA HIS A 334 6.07 9.56 11.72
C HIS A 334 5.78 10.82 12.54
N SER A 335 6.72 11.24 13.39
CA SER A 335 6.57 12.47 14.19
C SER A 335 6.46 13.76 13.34
N SER A 336 6.81 13.68 12.05
CA SER A 336 6.62 14.73 11.04
C SER A 336 6.69 14.13 9.63
N ARG A 337 6.29 14.89 8.59
CA ARG A 337 6.44 14.47 7.18
C ARG A 337 7.89 14.14 6.76
N SER A 338 8.87 14.65 7.50
CA SER A 338 10.30 14.42 7.28
C SER A 338 10.94 13.48 8.30
N ALA A 339 10.17 12.95 9.26
CA ALA A 339 10.71 12.03 10.26
C ALA A 339 11.14 10.73 9.58
N ILE A 340 12.31 10.23 9.97
CA ILE A 340 12.91 9.04 9.37
C ILE A 340 12.57 7.82 10.24
N MET A 341 12.11 6.75 9.60
CA MET A 341 11.78 5.49 10.26
C MET A 341 13.04 4.63 10.44
N THR A 342 13.47 4.41 11.68
CA THR A 342 14.67 3.62 11.98
C THR A 342 14.30 2.24 12.54
N PRO A 343 15.18 1.22 12.41
CA PRO A 343 15.02 -0.06 13.06
C PRO A 343 14.89 0.06 14.59
N GLN A 344 15.46 1.10 15.20
CA GLN A 344 15.33 1.36 16.63
C GLN A 344 13.94 1.88 16.98
N ASN A 345 13.38 2.79 16.18
CA ASN A 345 12.02 3.29 16.39
C ASN A 345 10.99 2.19 16.13
N LEU A 346 11.14 1.38 15.07
CA LEU A 346 10.29 0.21 14.85
C LEU A 346 10.41 -0.85 15.94
N ARG A 347 11.64 -1.06 16.46
CA ARG A 347 11.86 -1.95 17.61
C ARG A 347 11.34 -1.36 18.93
N SER A 348 11.20 -0.04 19.03
CA SER A 348 10.58 0.62 20.18
C SER A 348 9.04 0.49 20.18
N LEU A 349 8.44 0.23 19.02
CA LEU A 349 7.04 -0.19 18.86
C LEU A 349 6.86 -1.69 19.09
N THR A 350 7.95 -2.45 19.18
CA THR A 350 7.84 -3.78 19.76
C THR A 350 7.37 -3.54 21.18
N PRO A 351 6.33 -4.26 21.66
CA PRO A 351 5.90 -4.15 23.04
C PRO A 351 7.15 -4.11 23.90
N LYS A 352 7.24 -3.18 24.87
CA LYS A 352 8.11 -3.41 26.02
C LYS A 352 7.73 -4.81 26.50
N ALA A 353 8.53 -5.80 26.13
CA ALA A 353 8.57 -7.10 26.75
C ALA A 353 9.16 -6.89 28.15
N ASN A 354 8.50 -6.06 28.96
CA ASN A 354 8.58 -6.16 30.40
C ASN A 354 7.55 -7.23 30.74
N GLY A 355 8.08 -8.44 30.82
CA GLY A 355 7.32 -9.66 30.94
C GLY A 355 7.20 -10.31 29.58
N SER A 356 7.91 -11.43 29.42
CA SER A 356 7.36 -12.59 28.71
C SER A 356 5.84 -12.48 28.54
N LEU A 357 5.37 -12.32 27.31
CA LEU A 357 4.20 -13.09 26.92
C LEU A 357 4.65 -14.55 27.09
N GLN A 358 4.38 -15.10 28.27
CA GLN A 358 4.59 -16.51 28.51
C GLN A 358 3.87 -17.26 27.41
N LYS A 359 4.40 -18.43 27.05
CA LYS A 359 3.87 -19.41 26.10
C LYS A 359 2.36 -19.74 26.21
N GLY A 360 1.60 -19.11 27.12
CA GLY A 360 0.18 -19.29 27.36
C GLY A 360 -0.73 -18.09 27.03
N GLU A 361 -0.26 -17.02 26.37
CA GLU A 361 -1.15 -15.93 25.86
C GLU A 361 -1.24 -15.88 24.32
N ARG A 362 -0.60 -16.81 23.61
CA ARG A 362 -1.00 -17.15 22.24
C ARG A 362 -2.12 -18.19 22.37
N MET A 363 -3.30 -17.88 21.81
CA MET A 363 -4.40 -18.84 21.77
C MET A 363 -3.89 -20.10 21.09
N SER A 364 -3.82 -21.20 21.84
CA SER A 364 -3.34 -22.46 21.26
C SER A 364 -4.27 -22.89 20.13
N ALA A 365 -3.76 -23.58 19.11
CA ALA A 365 -4.59 -24.19 18.06
C ALA A 365 -5.80 -24.98 18.62
N ASN A 366 -5.68 -25.53 19.84
CA ASN A 366 -6.76 -26.20 20.57
C ASN A 366 -7.83 -25.24 21.15
N GLU A 367 -7.45 -24.09 21.70
CA GLU A 367 -8.41 -23.07 22.17
C GLU A 367 -9.15 -22.43 21.02
N TYR A 368 -8.43 -22.13 19.94
CA TYR A 368 -9.01 -21.65 18.68
C TYR A 368 -10.03 -22.66 18.10
N THR A 369 -9.71 -23.96 18.10
CA THR A 369 -10.64 -25.03 17.67
C THR A 369 -11.85 -25.17 18.61
N ARG A 370 -11.69 -24.93 19.91
CA ARG A 370 -12.80 -24.97 20.89
C ARG A 370 -13.77 -23.80 20.73
N LEU A 371 -13.25 -22.60 20.49
CA LEU A 371 -14.03 -21.41 20.16
C LEU A 371 -14.82 -21.60 18.85
N LYS A 372 -14.18 -22.17 17.81
CA LYS A 372 -14.84 -22.53 16.54
C LYS A 372 -15.99 -23.54 16.70
N ARG A 373 -16.05 -24.27 17.83
CA ARG A 373 -17.09 -25.24 18.17
C ARG A 373 -18.11 -24.73 19.20
N GLY A 374 -18.04 -23.46 19.61
CA GLY A 374 -18.97 -22.86 20.57
C GLY A 374 -18.84 -23.41 22.00
N ILE A 375 -17.70 -24.03 22.35
CA ILE A 375 -17.47 -24.57 23.70
C ILE A 375 -16.84 -23.45 24.54
N LEU A 376 -17.64 -22.84 25.41
CA LEU A 376 -17.16 -21.83 26.36
C LEU A 376 -16.16 -22.46 27.35
N PRO A 377 -15.11 -21.73 27.78
CA PRO A 377 -14.22 -22.21 28.82
C PRO A 377 -14.98 -22.32 30.15
N GLY A 378 -14.79 -23.46 30.82
CA GLY A 378 -15.30 -23.71 32.17
C GLY A 378 -14.40 -23.16 33.26
#